data_AF-A0A7R9FTU6-F1
#
_entry.id   AF-A0A7R9FTU6-F1
#
_cell.length_a   1.000
_cell.length_b   1.000
_cell.length_c   1.000
_cell.angle_alpha   90.00
_cell.angle_beta   90.00
_cell.angle_gamma   90.00
#
_symmetry.space_group_name_H-M   'P 1'
#
loop_
_entity.id
_entity.type
_entity.pdbx_description
1 polymer ?
#
loop_
_entity_poly.entity_id
_entity_poly.type
_entity_poly.pdbx_seq_one_letter_code
_entity_poly.pdbx_strand_id
1 'polypeptide(L)'
;GKADAGEVIDDTKDTKTGLSIISIYGKKKKPSSEDLKDVDIVVFDIQDVGEYAKMINGEGWLPNKAICDLTVIECKNYTHDTFYELPVKPSPNLPNIRSILLYPSVCFFEGTTLSLGRGTEKQFQVIGHPSLKSDFSFTPMPNEGAKEPPLKGEKCYGTDLSNITTGSIIKDKRINLSYLIDYHNKMKSANQKFFLDNNFIDKLAGSAQLRKQILAGKSEEEIRMTWKPGLEKFM
;
A
#
# COMPACT_ATOMS: atom_id res chain seq x y z
N GLY A 1 14.00 -9.50 -3.07
CA GLY A 1 14.72 -9.54 -4.36
C GLY A 1 15.74 -8.41 -4.41
N LYS A 2 16.52 -8.31 -5.49
CA LYS A 2 17.47 -7.19 -5.73
C LYS A 2 16.87 -6.03 -6.55
N ALA A 3 15.66 -6.23 -7.08
CA ALA A 3 14.96 -5.27 -7.93
C ALA A 3 13.96 -4.44 -7.11
N ASP A 4 13.69 -3.22 -7.58
CA ASP A 4 12.75 -2.29 -6.96
C ASP A 4 11.29 -2.75 -7.11
N ALA A 5 10.40 -2.20 -6.28
CA ALA A 5 8.97 -2.48 -6.39
C ALA A 5 8.42 -2.01 -7.76
N GLY A 6 7.95 -2.97 -8.56
CA GLY A 6 7.42 -2.70 -9.91
C GLY A 6 8.47 -2.59 -11.02
N GLU A 7 9.75 -2.87 -10.73
CA GLU A 7 10.80 -2.97 -11.74
C GLU A 7 10.50 -4.11 -12.73
N VAL A 8 10.72 -3.86 -14.02
CA VAL A 8 10.61 -4.90 -15.03
C VAL A 8 11.87 -5.76 -14.94
N ILE A 9 11.68 -6.99 -14.49
CA ILE A 9 12.71 -8.02 -14.49
C ILE A 9 12.43 -8.93 -15.66
N ASP A 10 13.43 -9.28 -16.44
CA ASP A 10 13.28 -10.28 -17.50
C ASP A 10 13.25 -11.71 -16.93
N ASP A 11 12.81 -12.66 -17.73
CA ASP A 11 12.93 -14.08 -17.39
C ASP A 11 14.42 -14.43 -17.23
N THR A 12 14.78 -15.11 -16.14
CA THR A 12 16.18 -15.44 -15.80
C THR A 12 16.28 -16.87 -15.27
N LYS A 13 17.47 -17.27 -14.81
CA LYS A 13 17.67 -18.51 -14.06
C LYS A 13 18.21 -18.17 -12.67
N ASP A 14 17.69 -18.83 -11.66
CA ASP A 14 18.25 -18.75 -10.32
C ASP A 14 19.66 -19.35 -10.33
N THR A 15 20.66 -18.57 -9.94
CA THR A 15 22.07 -18.99 -10.03
C THR A 15 22.43 -20.10 -9.07
N LYS A 16 21.62 -20.33 -8.02
CA LYS A 16 21.88 -21.33 -6.98
C LYS A 16 21.27 -22.69 -7.32
N THR A 17 20.05 -22.70 -7.83
CA THR A 17 19.26 -23.92 -8.11
C THR A 17 19.21 -24.27 -9.59
N GLY A 18 19.50 -23.32 -10.48
CA GLY A 18 19.37 -23.48 -11.93
C GLY A 18 17.92 -23.43 -12.45
N LEU A 19 16.94 -23.25 -11.56
CA LEU A 19 15.53 -23.17 -11.91
C LEU A 19 15.21 -21.88 -12.69
N SER A 20 14.27 -21.98 -13.62
CA SER A 20 13.77 -20.83 -14.37
C SER A 20 13.03 -19.86 -13.44
N ILE A 21 13.34 -18.57 -13.55
CA ILE A 21 12.61 -17.48 -12.93
C ILE A 21 11.81 -16.81 -14.03
N ILE A 22 10.48 -16.90 -13.94
CA ILE A 22 9.56 -16.27 -14.89
C ILE A 22 9.03 -15.00 -14.26
N SER A 23 9.24 -13.88 -14.93
CA SER A 23 8.76 -12.58 -14.48
C SER A 23 7.28 -12.40 -14.85
N ILE A 24 6.48 -12.08 -13.84
CA ILE A 24 5.07 -11.69 -14.00
C ILE A 24 4.87 -10.18 -13.86
N TYR A 25 5.92 -9.40 -14.15
CA TYR A 25 5.88 -7.95 -14.17
C TYR A 25 5.90 -7.39 -15.61
N GLY A 26 5.54 -6.11 -15.76
CA GLY A 26 5.51 -5.44 -17.06
C GLY A 26 4.35 -5.92 -17.94
N LYS A 27 4.66 -6.41 -19.15
CA LYS A 27 3.66 -6.83 -20.14
C LYS A 27 3.02 -8.18 -19.81
N LYS A 28 3.75 -9.06 -19.14
CA LYS A 28 3.29 -10.40 -18.74
C LYS A 28 2.84 -10.34 -17.30
N LYS A 29 1.53 -10.17 -17.07
CA LYS A 29 0.95 -10.05 -15.70
C LYS A 29 0.37 -11.35 -15.15
N LYS A 30 0.46 -12.42 -15.92
CA LYS A 30 0.06 -13.78 -15.55
C LYS A 30 0.94 -14.78 -16.31
N PRO A 31 1.21 -15.97 -15.76
CA PRO A 31 1.83 -17.05 -16.51
C PRO A 31 0.98 -17.41 -17.75
N SER A 32 1.64 -17.73 -18.84
CA SER A 32 1.04 -18.34 -20.03
C SER A 32 0.88 -19.85 -19.83
N SER A 33 0.08 -20.49 -20.69
CA SER A 33 -0.04 -21.95 -20.68
C SER A 33 1.30 -22.66 -20.92
N GLU A 34 2.20 -22.05 -21.71
CA GLU A 34 3.54 -22.59 -21.96
C GLU A 34 4.43 -22.53 -20.72
N ASP A 35 4.30 -21.47 -19.90
CA ASP A 35 5.06 -21.32 -18.65
C ASP A 35 4.68 -22.38 -17.61
N LEU A 36 3.45 -22.91 -17.71
CA LEU A 36 2.88 -23.87 -16.76
C LEU A 36 2.86 -25.30 -17.29
N LYS A 37 3.38 -25.56 -18.51
CA LYS A 37 3.24 -26.86 -19.18
C LYS A 37 3.83 -28.03 -18.39
N ASP A 38 4.91 -27.76 -17.64
CA ASP A 38 5.66 -28.73 -16.84
C ASP A 38 5.41 -28.52 -15.33
N VAL A 39 4.34 -27.79 -14.97
CA VAL A 39 4.00 -27.44 -13.58
C VAL A 39 2.67 -28.11 -13.21
N ASP A 40 2.74 -29.10 -12.32
CA ASP A 40 1.55 -29.77 -11.80
C ASP A 40 0.87 -28.97 -10.68
N ILE A 41 1.66 -28.29 -9.85
CA ILE A 41 1.19 -27.55 -8.67
C ILE A 41 1.90 -26.20 -8.58
N VAL A 42 1.12 -25.13 -8.34
CA VAL A 42 1.63 -23.80 -8.03
C VAL A 42 1.52 -23.56 -6.54
N VAL A 43 2.64 -23.25 -5.89
CA VAL A 43 2.69 -22.93 -4.45
C VAL A 43 2.75 -21.41 -4.28
N PHE A 44 1.84 -20.86 -3.47
CA PHE A 44 1.84 -19.45 -3.07
C PHE A 44 2.24 -19.35 -1.60
N ASP A 45 3.40 -18.75 -1.33
CA ASP A 45 3.91 -18.52 0.03
C ASP A 45 3.67 -17.05 0.45
N ILE A 46 2.41 -16.72 0.72
CA ILE A 46 1.99 -15.41 1.23
C ILE A 46 1.01 -15.65 2.38
N GLN A 47 1.23 -15.01 3.52
CA GLN A 47 0.34 -15.12 4.68
C GLN A 47 -1.04 -14.54 4.37
N ASP A 48 -2.08 -15.15 4.95
CA ASP A 48 -3.50 -14.77 4.88
C ASP A 48 -4.18 -14.73 3.50
N VAL A 49 -3.44 -14.93 2.39
CA VAL A 49 -4.07 -15.02 1.05
C VAL A 49 -4.92 -16.27 0.88
N GLY A 50 -4.78 -17.27 1.76
CA GLY A 50 -5.55 -18.51 1.72
C GLY A 50 -7.05 -18.28 1.89
N GLU A 51 -7.47 -17.47 2.86
CA GLU A 51 -8.89 -17.10 3.05
C GLU A 51 -9.42 -16.32 1.85
N TYR A 52 -8.63 -15.37 1.34
CA TYR A 52 -8.99 -14.59 0.15
C TYR A 52 -9.08 -15.45 -1.12
N ALA A 53 -8.21 -16.44 -1.29
CA ALA A 53 -8.26 -17.40 -2.39
C ALA A 53 -9.51 -18.29 -2.32
N LYS A 54 -9.88 -18.75 -1.11
CA LYS A 54 -11.17 -19.44 -0.88
C LYS A 54 -12.35 -18.54 -1.26
N MET A 55 -12.32 -17.26 -0.89
CA MET A 55 -13.35 -16.28 -1.26
C MET A 55 -13.44 -16.07 -2.77
N ILE A 56 -12.30 -15.89 -3.47
CA ILE A 56 -12.26 -15.77 -4.95
C ILE A 56 -12.96 -16.95 -5.63
N ASN A 57 -12.69 -18.17 -5.17
CA ASN A 57 -13.34 -19.38 -5.67
C ASN A 57 -14.84 -19.40 -5.34
N GLY A 58 -15.21 -19.17 -4.06
CA GLY A 58 -16.59 -19.25 -3.58
C GLY A 58 -17.53 -18.22 -4.20
N GLU A 59 -17.02 -17.00 -4.42
CA GLU A 59 -17.76 -15.90 -5.04
C GLU A 59 -17.71 -15.94 -6.59
N GLY A 60 -16.97 -16.88 -7.17
CA GLY A 60 -16.86 -17.05 -8.62
C GLY A 60 -16.18 -15.87 -9.33
N TRP A 61 -15.19 -15.25 -8.69
CA TRP A 61 -14.51 -14.05 -9.21
C TRP A 61 -13.50 -14.35 -10.32
N LEU A 62 -13.14 -15.61 -10.53
CA LEU A 62 -12.29 -16.01 -11.65
C LEU A 62 -13.03 -15.89 -12.99
N PRO A 63 -12.31 -15.63 -14.10
CA PRO A 63 -12.90 -15.60 -15.43
C PRO A 63 -13.71 -16.86 -15.72
N ASN A 64 -14.88 -16.68 -16.34
CA ASN A 64 -15.84 -17.75 -16.63
C ASN A 64 -16.33 -18.53 -15.39
N LYS A 65 -16.21 -17.93 -14.19
CA LYS A 65 -16.50 -18.58 -12.91
C LYS A 65 -15.72 -19.87 -12.71
N ALA A 66 -14.51 -19.94 -13.26
CA ALA A 66 -13.63 -21.09 -13.04
C ALA A 66 -13.40 -21.29 -11.52
N ILE A 67 -13.20 -22.54 -11.12
CA ILE A 67 -12.83 -22.89 -9.75
C ILE A 67 -11.44 -23.49 -9.82
N CYS A 68 -10.52 -22.94 -9.03
CA CYS A 68 -9.18 -23.49 -8.87
C CYS A 68 -9.23 -24.65 -7.86
N ASP A 69 -8.61 -25.79 -8.18
CA ASP A 69 -8.35 -26.83 -7.19
C ASP A 69 -7.32 -26.31 -6.17
N LEU A 70 -7.81 -25.92 -5.00
CA LEU A 70 -7.10 -25.11 -4.03
C LEU A 70 -6.99 -25.86 -2.70
N THR A 71 -5.76 -26.10 -2.27
CA THR A 71 -5.46 -26.55 -0.90
C THR A 71 -4.79 -25.42 -0.13
N VAL A 72 -5.37 -25.06 1.03
CA VAL A 72 -4.80 -24.06 1.93
C VAL A 72 -4.17 -24.76 3.12
N ILE A 73 -2.88 -24.50 3.37
CA ILE A 73 -2.18 -24.98 4.56
C ILE A 73 -2.27 -23.90 5.63
N GLU A 74 -3.12 -24.14 6.63
CA GLU A 74 -3.45 -23.14 7.65
C GLU A 74 -2.32 -22.94 8.67
N CYS A 75 -2.07 -21.69 9.04
CA CYS A 75 -1.13 -21.35 10.10
C CYS A 75 -1.64 -21.87 11.45
N LYS A 76 -0.79 -22.58 12.19
CA LYS A 76 -1.09 -22.98 13.57
C LYS A 76 -0.88 -21.80 14.52
N ASN A 77 -1.70 -21.73 15.58
CA ASN A 77 -1.61 -20.70 16.63
C ASN A 77 -1.77 -19.26 16.12
N TYR A 78 -2.51 -19.09 15.02
CA TYR A 78 -2.82 -17.79 14.44
C TYR A 78 -4.31 -17.48 14.58
N THR A 79 -4.61 -16.23 14.89
CA THR A 79 -5.96 -15.66 14.91
C THR A 79 -5.90 -14.26 14.30
N HIS A 80 -7.04 -13.70 13.89
CA HIS A 80 -7.13 -12.33 13.40
C HIS A 80 -6.73 -11.26 14.45
N ASP A 81 -6.58 -11.63 15.72
CA ASP A 81 -6.07 -10.76 16.80
C ASP A 81 -4.57 -11.00 17.11
N THR A 82 -3.93 -11.98 16.49
CA THR A 82 -2.51 -12.28 16.72
C THR A 82 -1.65 -11.17 16.09
N PHE A 83 -0.91 -10.44 16.92
CA PHE A 83 0.10 -9.52 16.41
C PHE A 83 1.29 -10.30 15.84
N TYR A 84 1.53 -10.15 14.54
CA TYR A 84 2.66 -10.75 13.85
C TYR A 84 3.63 -9.68 13.36
N GLU A 85 4.88 -9.76 13.81
CA GLU A 85 5.97 -8.92 13.32
C GLU A 85 6.72 -9.65 12.20
N LEU A 86 6.78 -9.02 11.01
CA LEU A 86 7.46 -9.65 9.88
C LEU A 86 8.96 -9.76 10.14
N PRO A 87 9.54 -10.97 10.02
CA PRO A 87 10.99 -11.17 10.22
C PRO A 87 11.82 -10.57 9.09
N VAL A 88 11.20 -10.28 7.94
CA VAL A 88 11.84 -9.72 6.75
C VAL A 88 10.98 -8.57 6.23
N LYS A 89 11.61 -7.42 5.94
CA LYS A 89 10.90 -6.27 5.35
C LYS A 89 10.21 -6.69 4.03
N PRO A 90 8.89 -6.46 3.87
CA PRO A 90 8.18 -6.88 2.67
C PRO A 90 8.53 -6.02 1.44
N SER A 91 9.04 -4.82 1.67
CA SER A 91 9.48 -3.89 0.62
C SER A 91 10.60 -3.01 1.14
N PRO A 92 11.53 -2.55 0.28
CA PRO A 92 12.48 -1.49 0.63
C PRO A 92 11.81 -0.21 1.19
N ASN A 93 10.57 0.08 0.79
CA ASN A 93 9.80 1.23 1.30
C ASN A 93 8.95 0.93 2.54
N LEU A 94 8.90 -0.31 3.01
CA LEU A 94 8.23 -0.70 4.24
C LEU A 94 9.30 -1.24 5.22
N PRO A 95 10.21 -0.38 5.69
CA PRO A 95 11.43 -0.83 6.38
C PRO A 95 11.19 -1.37 7.79
N ASN A 96 10.05 -1.07 8.41
CA ASN A 96 9.73 -1.48 9.77
C ASN A 96 8.22 -1.60 9.99
N ILE A 97 7.84 -2.19 11.12
CA ILE A 97 6.45 -2.43 11.50
C ILE A 97 5.60 -1.15 11.59
N ARG A 98 6.18 -0.01 11.96
CA ARG A 98 5.44 1.26 12.00
C ARG A 98 5.04 1.72 10.61
N SER A 99 5.96 1.65 9.63
CA SER A 99 5.62 1.93 8.23
C SER A 99 4.51 1.01 7.72
N ILE A 100 4.53 -0.27 8.10
CA ILE A 100 3.51 -1.26 7.70
C ILE A 100 2.15 -0.90 8.31
N LEU A 101 2.10 -0.58 9.60
CA LEU A 101 0.86 -0.21 10.29
C LEU A 101 0.29 1.13 9.83
N LEU A 102 1.15 2.10 9.47
CA LEU A 102 0.72 3.40 8.94
C LEU A 102 0.34 3.34 7.46
N TYR A 103 0.83 2.35 6.71
CA TYR A 103 0.66 2.26 5.26
C TYR A 103 -0.80 2.43 4.78
N PRO A 104 -1.82 1.78 5.38
CA PRO A 104 -3.21 1.97 4.94
C PRO A 104 -3.72 3.41 5.06
N SER A 105 -3.15 4.22 5.96
CA SER A 105 -3.54 5.62 6.16
C SER A 105 -2.69 6.59 5.34
N VAL A 106 -1.37 6.32 5.26
CA VAL A 106 -0.40 7.23 4.65
C VAL A 106 -0.24 6.98 3.15
N CYS A 107 -0.53 5.77 2.65
CA CYS A 107 -0.39 5.46 1.22
C CYS A 107 -1.33 6.28 0.32
N PHE A 108 -2.44 6.80 0.85
CA PHE A 108 -3.30 7.73 0.08
C PHE A 108 -2.55 8.99 -0.40
N PHE A 109 -1.47 9.40 0.27
CA PHE A 109 -0.66 10.53 -0.18
C PHE A 109 0.06 10.27 -1.51
N GLU A 110 0.16 9.01 -2.00
CA GLU A 110 0.62 8.73 -3.37
C GLU A 110 -0.31 9.33 -4.44
N GLY A 111 -1.57 9.58 -4.09
CA GLY A 111 -2.53 10.28 -4.94
C GLY A 111 -2.50 11.81 -4.82
N THR A 112 -1.53 12.37 -4.10
CA THR A 112 -1.45 13.80 -3.76
C THR A 112 -0.11 14.40 -4.20
N THR A 113 0.01 15.73 -4.08
CA THR A 113 1.25 16.47 -4.33
C THR A 113 2.26 16.37 -3.19
N LEU A 114 1.90 15.78 -2.05
CA LEU A 114 2.75 15.73 -0.85
C LEU A 114 3.74 14.56 -0.90
N SER A 115 4.88 14.75 -0.24
CA SER A 115 5.77 13.64 0.06
C SER A 115 5.26 12.88 1.28
N LEU A 116 5.31 11.55 1.19
CA LEU A 116 5.04 10.61 2.27
C LEU A 116 6.32 9.95 2.84
N GLY A 117 7.47 10.59 2.60
CA GLY A 117 8.75 10.15 3.15
C GLY A 117 9.55 9.18 2.27
N ARG A 118 9.07 8.81 1.07
CA ARG A 118 9.91 8.12 0.08
C ARG A 118 11.19 8.93 -0.16
N GLY A 119 12.33 8.26 -0.24
CA GLY A 119 13.64 8.93 -0.30
C GLY A 119 14.18 9.43 1.05
N THR A 120 13.62 8.96 2.17
CA THR A 120 14.14 9.20 3.52
C THR A 120 14.26 7.87 4.27
N GLU A 121 14.76 7.89 5.51
CA GLU A 121 14.72 6.72 6.42
C GLU A 121 13.35 6.51 7.09
N LYS A 122 12.38 7.40 6.82
CA LYS A 122 11.04 7.44 7.44
C LYS A 122 9.92 7.26 6.40
N GLN A 123 10.09 6.37 5.42
CA GLN A 123 9.04 6.11 4.42
C GLN A 123 7.72 5.70 5.10
N PHE A 124 6.61 6.31 4.67
CA PHE A 124 5.26 6.16 5.25
C PHE A 124 5.14 6.54 6.73
N GLN A 125 6.13 7.25 7.28
CA GLN A 125 6.13 7.74 8.66
C GLN A 125 6.24 9.27 8.72
N VAL A 126 6.38 9.97 7.59
CA VAL A 126 6.38 11.43 7.53
C VAL A 126 5.48 11.88 6.38
N ILE A 127 4.85 13.05 6.53
CA ILE A 127 4.05 13.69 5.48
C ILE A 127 4.49 15.14 5.41
N GLY A 128 4.65 15.70 4.21
CA GLY A 128 5.02 17.11 4.09
C GLY A 128 5.06 17.64 2.66
N HIS A 129 5.16 18.97 2.57
CA HIS A 129 5.26 19.68 1.30
C HIS A 129 6.11 20.97 1.47
N PRO A 130 6.87 21.42 0.45
CA PRO A 130 7.74 22.60 0.54
C PRO A 130 7.03 23.92 0.81
N SER A 131 5.76 24.03 0.40
CA SER A 131 4.94 25.23 0.60
C SER A 131 4.44 25.41 2.04
N LEU A 132 4.51 24.37 2.87
CA LEU A 132 4.00 24.40 4.24
C LEU A 132 5.07 24.95 5.20
N LYS A 133 4.65 25.25 6.43
CA LYS A 133 5.51 25.65 7.54
C LYS A 133 5.19 24.79 8.77
N SER A 134 6.24 24.28 9.41
CA SER A 134 6.19 23.41 10.60
C SER A 134 7.58 23.38 11.24
N ASP A 135 7.66 23.02 12.52
CA ASP A 135 8.94 22.81 13.22
C ASP A 135 9.68 21.58 12.69
N PHE A 136 8.95 20.60 12.15
CA PHE A 136 9.52 19.41 11.54
C PHE A 136 9.65 19.58 10.02
N SER A 137 10.80 19.16 9.48
CA SER A 137 11.07 19.12 8.05
C SER A 137 11.96 17.94 7.66
N PHE A 138 11.86 17.53 6.39
CA PHE A 138 12.67 16.47 5.80
C PHE A 138 12.89 16.75 4.31
N THR A 139 13.94 16.18 3.72
CA THR A 139 14.27 16.34 2.30
C THR A 139 14.38 14.96 1.65
N PRO A 140 13.46 14.59 0.75
CA PRO A 140 13.55 13.35 -0.03
C PRO A 140 14.80 13.31 -0.91
N MET A 141 15.58 12.23 -0.85
CA MET A 141 16.75 11.98 -1.69
C MET A 141 16.73 10.55 -2.24
N PRO A 142 17.38 10.26 -3.38
CA PRO A 142 17.45 8.89 -3.91
C PRO A 142 17.99 7.88 -2.88
N ASN A 143 17.32 6.75 -2.74
CA ASN A 143 17.77 5.62 -1.91
C ASN A 143 17.28 4.27 -2.48
N GLU A 144 17.59 3.15 -1.82
CA GLU A 144 17.13 1.80 -2.21
C GLU A 144 15.60 1.70 -2.33
N GLY A 145 14.86 2.47 -1.53
CA GLY A 145 13.39 2.48 -1.58
C GLY A 145 12.83 3.28 -2.76
N ALA A 146 13.48 4.37 -3.13
CA ALA A 146 13.03 5.25 -4.20
C ALA A 146 14.23 5.93 -4.86
N LYS A 147 14.58 5.49 -6.06
CA LYS A 147 15.59 6.17 -6.90
C LYS A 147 15.12 7.57 -7.32
N GLU A 148 13.83 7.71 -7.58
CA GLU A 148 13.18 8.96 -7.99
C GLU A 148 12.02 9.30 -7.05
N PRO A 149 12.29 9.75 -5.81
CA PRO A 149 11.25 10.04 -4.83
C PRO A 149 10.44 11.30 -5.20
N PRO A 150 9.14 11.38 -4.82
CA PRO A 150 8.39 12.62 -4.92
C PRO A 150 9.08 13.76 -4.17
N LEU A 151 9.11 14.96 -4.78
CA LEU A 151 9.74 16.17 -4.23
C LEU A 151 11.25 16.00 -3.95
N LYS A 152 11.94 15.23 -4.82
CA LYS A 152 13.38 14.97 -4.75
C LYS A 152 14.19 16.27 -4.60
N GLY A 153 14.96 16.38 -3.53
CA GLY A 153 15.81 17.53 -3.22
C GLY A 153 15.08 18.72 -2.61
N GLU A 154 13.75 18.68 -2.50
CA GLU A 154 12.96 19.78 -1.95
C GLU A 154 12.73 19.60 -0.43
N LYS A 155 13.03 20.64 0.34
CA LYS A 155 12.80 20.64 1.79
C LYS A 155 11.31 20.71 2.09
N CYS A 156 10.74 19.62 2.56
CA CYS A 156 9.33 19.48 2.90
C CYS A 156 9.09 19.79 4.37
N TYR A 157 8.05 20.58 4.68
CA TYR A 157 7.61 20.83 6.06
C TYR A 157 6.32 20.08 6.34
N GLY A 158 6.18 19.52 7.54
CA GLY A 158 4.99 18.74 7.88
C GLY A 158 5.07 18.02 9.21
N THR A 159 4.69 16.74 9.21
CA THR A 159 4.44 15.94 10.42
C THR A 159 5.32 14.71 10.44
N ASP A 160 5.88 14.43 11.61
CA ASP A 160 6.60 13.19 11.91
C ASP A 160 5.71 12.23 12.71
N LEU A 161 5.35 11.12 12.09
CA LEU A 161 4.57 10.05 12.71
C LEU A 161 5.48 8.96 13.32
N SER A 162 6.81 9.09 13.24
CA SER A 162 7.74 8.07 13.77
C SER A 162 7.68 7.93 15.29
N ASN A 163 7.12 8.91 15.98
CA ASN A 163 6.96 8.91 17.44
C ASN A 163 5.65 8.25 17.90
N ILE A 164 4.74 7.92 16.98
CA ILE A 164 3.53 7.18 17.31
C ILE A 164 3.91 5.74 17.69
N THR A 165 3.38 5.27 18.83
CA THR A 165 3.63 3.89 19.28
C THR A 165 2.85 2.91 18.41
N THR A 166 3.47 1.80 18.03
CA THR A 166 2.81 0.75 17.24
C THR A 166 1.55 0.22 17.92
N GLY A 167 1.58 0.08 19.25
CA GLY A 167 0.42 -0.31 20.05
C GLY A 167 -0.79 0.63 19.91
N SER A 168 -0.56 1.95 19.79
CA SER A 168 -1.66 2.90 19.56
C SER A 168 -2.29 2.72 18.17
N ILE A 169 -1.48 2.49 17.14
CA ILE A 169 -1.96 2.28 15.76
C ILE A 169 -2.75 0.97 15.67
N ILE A 170 -2.25 -0.09 16.31
CA ILE A 170 -2.92 -1.40 16.36
C ILE A 170 -4.26 -1.27 17.09
N LYS A 171 -4.31 -0.56 18.21
CA LYS A 171 -5.54 -0.37 19.00
C LYS A 171 -6.63 0.37 18.23
N ASP A 172 -6.25 1.31 17.37
CA ASP A 172 -7.20 2.07 16.57
C ASP A 172 -7.98 1.20 15.56
N LYS A 173 -7.40 0.07 15.11
CA LYS A 173 -7.99 -0.92 14.16
C LYS A 173 -8.73 -0.27 12.97
N ARG A 174 -8.24 0.87 12.48
CA ARG A 174 -8.86 1.61 11.37
C ARG A 174 -7.86 2.45 10.60
N ILE A 175 -8.15 2.66 9.31
CA ILE A 175 -7.49 3.69 8.49
C ILE A 175 -7.74 5.06 9.11
N ASN A 176 -6.72 5.86 9.37
CA ASN A 176 -6.85 7.21 9.94
C ASN A 176 -6.97 8.25 8.81
N LEU A 177 -8.18 8.80 8.61
CA LEU A 177 -8.45 9.78 7.55
C LEU A 177 -8.10 11.21 7.96
N SER A 178 -7.94 11.47 9.25
CA SER A 178 -7.65 12.81 9.76
C SER A 178 -6.38 13.40 9.13
N TYR A 179 -5.36 12.58 8.85
CA TYR A 179 -4.14 13.03 8.18
C TYR A 179 -4.43 13.60 6.79
N LEU A 180 -5.19 12.85 5.97
CA LEU A 180 -5.49 13.24 4.60
C LEU A 180 -6.37 14.51 4.57
N ILE A 181 -7.35 14.60 5.47
CA ILE A 181 -8.25 15.74 5.60
C ILE A 181 -7.50 16.99 6.09
N ASP A 182 -6.66 16.85 7.12
CA ASP A 182 -5.85 17.94 7.67
C ASP A 182 -4.91 18.53 6.61
N TYR A 183 -4.17 17.68 5.89
CA TYR A 183 -3.27 18.15 4.84
C TYR A 183 -4.01 18.74 3.63
N HIS A 184 -5.20 18.25 3.29
CA HIS A 184 -6.04 18.90 2.30
C HIS A 184 -6.39 20.33 2.72
N ASN A 185 -6.79 20.54 3.98
CA ASN A 185 -7.13 21.86 4.49
C ASN A 185 -5.91 22.79 4.57
N LYS A 186 -4.74 22.28 4.99
CA LYS A 186 -3.47 23.03 5.00
C LYS A 186 -3.06 23.48 3.60
N MET A 187 -3.12 22.58 2.62
CA MET A 187 -2.78 22.88 1.23
C MET A 187 -3.77 23.88 0.61
N LYS A 188 -5.07 23.71 0.88
CA LYS A 188 -6.11 24.67 0.49
C LYS A 188 -5.84 26.07 1.06
N SER A 189 -5.48 26.15 2.34
CA SER A 189 -5.18 27.42 3.02
C SER A 189 -3.90 28.09 2.49
N ALA A 190 -2.93 27.28 2.06
CA ALA A 190 -1.71 27.75 1.39
C ALA A 190 -1.91 28.08 -0.11
N ASN A 191 -3.15 28.01 -0.61
CA ASN A 191 -3.48 28.15 -2.03
C ASN A 191 -2.65 27.21 -2.93
N GLN A 192 -2.45 25.98 -2.47
CA GLN A 192 -1.70 24.94 -3.17
C GLN A 192 -2.62 23.80 -3.62
N LYS A 193 -2.22 23.17 -4.72
CA LYS A 193 -2.87 21.97 -5.21
C LYS A 193 -2.61 20.79 -4.29
N PHE A 194 -3.66 20.03 -3.99
CA PHE A 194 -3.59 18.84 -3.13
C PHE A 194 -3.56 17.53 -3.92
N PHE A 195 -4.57 17.26 -4.74
CA PHE A 195 -4.63 16.01 -5.53
C PHE A 195 -3.82 16.13 -6.83
N LEU A 196 -3.23 15.01 -7.27
CA LEU A 196 -2.62 14.90 -8.60
C LEU A 196 -3.68 14.97 -9.71
N ASP A 197 -3.32 15.47 -10.89
CA ASP A 197 -4.26 15.64 -12.02
C ASP A 197 -4.84 14.31 -12.53
N ASN A 198 -4.05 13.25 -12.43
CA ASN A 198 -4.47 11.92 -12.84
C ASN A 198 -5.49 11.28 -11.86
N ASN A 199 -5.83 11.95 -10.76
CA ASN A 199 -6.71 11.46 -9.70
C ASN A 199 -6.32 10.04 -9.22
N PHE A 200 -5.02 9.74 -9.08
CA PHE A 200 -4.56 8.41 -8.67
C PHE A 200 -5.14 7.96 -7.32
N ILE A 201 -5.51 8.91 -6.46
CA ILE A 201 -6.27 8.65 -5.23
C ILE A 201 -7.56 7.84 -5.46
N ASP A 202 -8.26 8.05 -6.57
CA ASP A 202 -9.52 7.35 -6.88
C ASP A 202 -9.26 5.85 -7.10
N LYS A 203 -8.09 5.50 -7.63
CA LYS A 203 -7.64 4.10 -7.78
C LYS A 203 -7.21 3.50 -6.44
N LEU A 204 -6.52 4.28 -5.60
CA LEU A 204 -6.12 3.83 -4.26
C LEU A 204 -7.34 3.59 -3.35
N ALA A 205 -8.34 4.46 -3.42
CA ALA A 205 -9.57 4.37 -2.62
C ALA A 205 -10.64 3.44 -3.22
N GLY A 206 -10.40 2.90 -4.43
CA GLY A 206 -11.36 2.05 -5.14
C GLY A 206 -12.54 2.79 -5.80
N SER A 207 -12.67 4.10 -5.60
CA SER A 207 -13.63 4.96 -6.31
C SER A 207 -13.30 6.45 -6.14
N ALA A 208 -13.98 7.32 -6.90
CA ALA A 208 -13.88 8.77 -6.73
C ALA A 208 -14.60 9.32 -5.47
N GLN A 209 -15.27 8.47 -4.69
CA GLN A 209 -16.12 8.90 -3.58
C GLN A 209 -15.33 9.63 -2.50
N LEU A 210 -14.21 9.05 -2.03
CA LEU A 210 -13.39 9.65 -0.97
C LEU A 210 -12.89 11.04 -1.36
N ARG A 211 -12.30 11.17 -2.55
CA ARG A 211 -11.81 12.47 -3.07
C ARG A 211 -12.93 13.50 -3.12
N LYS A 212 -14.09 13.14 -3.68
CA LYS A 212 -15.25 14.05 -3.76
C LYS A 212 -15.75 14.48 -2.39
N GLN A 213 -15.75 13.60 -1.40
CA GLN A 213 -16.16 13.92 -0.04
C GLN A 213 -15.20 14.87 0.66
N ILE A 214 -13.88 14.67 0.48
CA ILE A 214 -12.85 15.59 1.01
C ILE A 214 -12.99 16.97 0.37
N LEU A 215 -13.17 17.05 -0.95
CA LEU A 215 -13.39 18.31 -1.66
C LEU A 215 -14.67 19.03 -1.21
N ALA A 216 -15.72 18.27 -0.86
CA ALA A 216 -16.96 18.78 -0.29
C ALA A 216 -16.85 19.19 1.19
N GLY A 217 -15.69 19.01 1.82
CA GLY A 217 -15.47 19.40 3.22
C GLY A 217 -16.13 18.47 4.24
N LYS A 218 -16.44 17.23 3.86
CA LYS A 218 -17.00 16.25 4.81
C LYS A 218 -16.00 15.92 5.92
N SER A 219 -16.52 15.77 7.13
CA SER A 219 -15.78 15.23 8.26
C SER A 219 -15.43 13.75 8.07
N GLU A 220 -14.45 13.28 8.84
CA GLU A 220 -14.08 11.87 8.86
C GLU A 220 -15.26 10.96 9.21
N GLU A 221 -16.11 11.38 10.16
CA GLU A 221 -17.29 10.61 10.57
C GLU A 221 -18.31 10.48 9.44
N GLU A 222 -18.60 11.58 8.74
CA GLU A 222 -19.52 11.57 7.59
C GLU A 222 -19.00 10.69 6.46
N ILE A 223 -17.68 10.67 6.21
CA ILE A 223 -17.07 9.78 5.22
C ILE A 223 -17.26 8.31 5.64
N ARG A 224 -16.94 7.98 6.90
CA ARG A 224 -17.08 6.61 7.43
C ARG A 224 -18.51 6.09 7.37
N MET A 225 -19.49 6.94 7.67
CA MET A 225 -20.89 6.59 7.56
C MET A 225 -21.29 6.15 6.14
N THR A 226 -20.61 6.65 5.11
CA THR A 226 -20.86 6.20 3.73
C THR A 226 -20.24 4.84 3.39
N TRP A 227 -19.25 4.38 4.17
CA TRP A 227 -18.60 3.07 3.98
C TRP A 227 -19.31 1.96 4.76
N LYS A 228 -20.00 2.32 5.85
CA LYS A 228 -20.65 1.39 6.76
C LYS A 228 -21.52 0.33 6.07
N PRO A 229 -22.41 0.65 5.10
CA PRO A 229 -23.21 -0.37 4.44
C PRO A 229 -22.37 -1.38 3.62
N GLY A 230 -21.27 -0.91 3.02
CA GLY A 230 -20.35 -1.78 2.27
C GLY A 230 -19.55 -2.70 3.19
N LEU A 231 -19.13 -2.19 4.36
CA LEU A 231 -18.45 -2.97 5.39
C LEU A 231 -19.37 -4.02 6.00
N GLU A 232 -20.61 -3.66 6.35
CA GLU A 232 -21.61 -4.59 6.89
C GLU A 232 -22.00 -5.69 5.90
N LYS A 233 -21.95 -5.41 4.60
CA LYS A 233 -22.18 -6.42 3.56
C LYS A 233 -20.99 -7.35 3.36
N PHE A 234 -19.78 -6.88 3.64
CA PHE A 234 -18.54 -7.64 3.43
C PHE A 234 -18.22 -8.58 4.60
N MET A 235 -18.54 -8.15 5.83
CA MET A 235 -18.37 -8.92 7.07
C MET A 235 -19.44 -10.01 7.22
#